data_AF-A0A7S2BGI0-F1
#
_entry.id   AF-A0A7S2BGI0-F1
#
_cell.length_a   1.000
_cell.length_b   1.000
_cell.length_c   1.000
_cell.angle_alpha   90.00
_cell.angle_beta   90.00
_cell.angle_gamma   90.00
#
_symmetry.space_group_name_H-M   'P 1'
#
loop_
_entity.id
_entity.type
_entity.pdbx_description
1 polymer ?
#
loop_
_entity_poly.entity_id
_entity_poly.type
_entity_poly.pdbx_seq_one_letter_code
_entity_poly.pdbx_strand_id
1 'polypeptide(L)'
;VFNQPVIRGIWRFLHLPGDFPLDGSATICCIELFLLVLLFGRLFQLLFRAVVAQTECSKWRAIQTIFWQALPELSTYSAMRLLHYASPSVLAADFMKFVTYSQSRWKGQPCLLACKWFKFIVTRCFCLVIGMDAYVVKLTAFEGTLSYIDDKNITDKKLLRQVMFLVQILGIVQLDIFVRNRLFTFIFGGEDAVLQPHEKTLKAVWESMLAREIWKQHTCLRSLAIMLSFSDVDFQKLVLNERSHATKPDGSGVIESDEEESSDGSSAQPDEESGAAPAPAAVPAA
;
A
#
# COMPACT_ATOMS: atom_id res chain seq x y z
N VAL A 1 -2.49 36.17 13.10
CA VAL A 1 -2.98 37.08 12.03
C VAL A 1 -3.08 36.40 10.66
N PHE A 2 -2.72 35.11 10.51
CA PHE A 2 -3.07 34.37 9.29
C PHE A 2 -4.55 33.96 9.31
N ASN A 3 -5.32 34.75 8.57
CA ASN A 3 -6.73 34.63 8.34
C ASN A 3 -6.97 33.45 7.38
N GLN A 4 -7.10 32.22 7.91
CA GLN A 4 -7.33 30.98 7.15
C GLN A 4 -8.56 31.11 6.23
N PRO A 5 -8.39 31.47 4.94
CA PRO A 5 -9.50 31.90 4.10
C PRO A 5 -10.34 30.70 3.65
N VAL A 6 -9.72 29.52 3.58
CA VAL A 6 -10.37 28.27 3.14
C VAL A 6 -11.34 27.75 4.20
N ILE A 7 -10.92 27.64 5.46
CA ILE A 7 -11.80 27.22 6.56
C ILE A 7 -12.99 28.19 6.67
N ARG A 8 -12.73 29.52 6.65
CA ARG A 8 -13.82 30.51 6.66
C ARG A 8 -14.73 30.41 5.43
N GLY A 9 -14.17 30.10 4.26
CA GLY A 9 -14.92 29.90 3.03
C GLY A 9 -15.85 28.69 3.10
N ILE A 10 -15.34 27.55 3.60
CA ILE A 10 -16.14 26.32 3.81
C ILE A 10 -17.23 26.57 4.86
N TRP A 11 -16.90 27.28 5.94
CA TRP A 11 -17.85 27.59 7.00
C TRP A 11 -18.99 28.50 6.51
N ARG A 12 -18.66 29.52 5.71
CA ARG A 12 -19.66 30.36 5.03
C ARG A 12 -20.50 29.55 4.03
N PHE A 13 -19.88 28.64 3.28
CA PHE A 13 -20.60 27.79 2.33
C PHE A 13 -21.63 26.90 3.04
N LEU A 14 -21.28 26.33 4.19
CA LEU A 14 -22.14 25.44 4.97
C LEU A 14 -23.26 26.14 5.75
N HIS A 15 -23.34 27.48 5.72
CA HIS A 15 -24.41 28.25 6.37
C HIS A 15 -24.69 27.85 7.83
N LEU A 16 -23.65 27.45 8.57
CA LEU A 16 -23.82 27.10 9.99
C LEU A 16 -24.07 28.38 10.80
N PRO A 17 -25.15 28.45 11.60
CA PRO A 17 -25.43 29.63 12.42
C PRO A 17 -24.56 29.64 13.68
N GLY A 18 -23.82 30.74 13.89
CA GLY A 18 -23.13 31.06 15.15
C GLY A 18 -21.63 31.29 14.98
N ASP A 19 -21.12 32.44 15.41
CA ASP A 19 -19.67 32.70 15.53
C ASP A 19 -19.06 31.83 16.64
N PHE A 20 -18.95 30.52 16.41
CA PHE A 20 -18.13 29.68 17.28
C PHE A 20 -16.67 30.06 17.01
N PRO A 21 -15.93 30.55 18.02
CA PRO A 21 -14.49 30.78 17.90
C PRO A 21 -13.77 29.43 17.92
N LEU A 22 -14.11 28.52 17.00
CA LEU A 22 -13.35 27.30 16.83
C LEU A 22 -12.02 27.68 16.21
N ASP A 23 -10.98 27.58 17.01
CA ASP A 23 -9.61 27.69 16.55
C ASP A 23 -9.36 26.64 15.44
N GLY A 24 -8.60 27.00 14.41
CA GLY A 24 -8.31 26.09 13.29
C GLY A 24 -7.64 24.80 13.78
N SER A 25 -6.85 24.91 14.85
CA SER A 25 -6.24 23.79 15.55
C SER A 25 -7.28 22.78 16.08
N ALA A 26 -8.37 23.26 16.67
CA ALA A 26 -9.43 22.43 17.21
C ALA A 26 -10.18 21.68 16.10
N THR A 27 -10.43 22.35 14.97
CA THR A 27 -11.08 21.73 13.81
C THR A 27 -10.26 20.57 13.25
N ILE A 28 -8.95 20.79 13.06
CA ILE A 28 -8.05 19.74 12.58
C ILE A 28 -7.93 18.60 13.59
N CYS A 29 -7.86 18.91 14.89
CA CYS A 29 -7.86 17.90 15.94
C CYS A 29 -9.13 17.03 15.90
N CYS A 30 -10.31 17.62 15.69
CA CYS A 30 -11.56 16.87 15.54
C CYS A 30 -11.55 15.97 14.29
N ILE A 31 -11.05 16.48 13.15
CA ILE A 31 -10.89 15.67 11.92
C ILE A 31 -9.92 14.53 12.17
N GLU A 32 -8.79 14.80 12.83
CA GLU A 32 -7.80 13.79 13.15
C GLU A 32 -8.34 12.75 14.14
N LEU A 33 -9.12 13.15 15.14
CA LEU A 33 -9.72 12.20 16.07
C LEU A 33 -10.77 11.33 15.37
N PHE A 34 -11.60 11.93 14.51
CA PHE A 34 -12.62 11.19 13.76
C PHE A 34 -12.01 10.13 12.84
N LEU A 35 -11.02 10.52 12.04
CA LEU A 35 -10.31 9.62 11.14
C LEU A 35 -9.55 8.51 11.93
N LEU A 36 -9.01 8.82 13.12
CA LEU A 36 -8.40 7.82 14.01
C LEU A 36 -9.43 6.79 14.50
N VAL A 37 -10.63 7.24 14.89
CA VAL A 37 -11.75 6.36 15.27
C VAL A 37 -12.13 5.43 14.12
N LEU A 38 -12.18 5.94 12.89
CA LEU A 38 -12.46 5.10 11.71
C LEU A 38 -11.38 4.02 11.48
N LEU A 39 -10.10 4.36 11.66
CA LEU A 39 -9.00 3.41 11.52
C LEU A 39 -9.03 2.33 12.61
N PHE A 40 -9.25 2.72 13.87
CA PHE A 40 -9.44 1.75 14.96
C PHE A 40 -10.67 0.87 14.74
N GLY A 41 -11.78 1.44 14.25
CA GLY A 41 -12.96 0.68 13.88
C GLY A 41 -12.68 -0.37 12.80
N ARG A 42 -11.92 -0.01 11.76
CA ARG A 42 -11.46 -0.96 10.73
C ARG A 42 -10.54 -2.03 11.30
N LEU A 43 -9.58 -1.66 12.16
CA LEU A 43 -8.68 -2.61 12.81
C LEU A 43 -9.45 -3.61 13.67
N PHE A 44 -10.40 -3.12 14.48
CA PHE A 44 -11.27 -3.94 15.31
C PHE A 44 -12.14 -4.87 14.47
N GLN A 45 -12.70 -4.38 13.35
CA GLN A 45 -13.46 -5.19 12.41
C GLN A 45 -12.61 -6.32 11.82
N LEU A 46 -11.35 -6.06 11.47
CA LEU A 46 -10.42 -7.07 10.96
C LEU A 46 -10.05 -8.09 12.04
N LEU A 47 -9.80 -7.65 13.28
CA LEU A 47 -9.56 -8.54 14.42
C LEU A 47 -10.76 -9.45 14.68
N PHE A 48 -11.97 -8.88 14.71
CA PHE A 48 -13.20 -9.64 14.86
C PHE A 48 -13.37 -10.68 13.74
N ARG A 49 -13.11 -10.29 12.48
CA ARG A 49 -13.11 -11.22 11.34
C ARG A 49 -12.05 -12.32 11.49
N ALA A 50 -10.87 -12.02 11.99
CA ALA A 50 -9.82 -13.02 12.23
C ALA A 50 -10.24 -14.06 13.28
N VAL A 51 -10.97 -13.63 14.32
CA VAL A 51 -11.44 -14.51 15.41
C VAL A 51 -12.66 -15.34 14.97
N VAL A 52 -13.61 -14.76 14.24
CA VAL A 52 -14.87 -15.41 13.86
C VAL A 52 -14.78 -16.21 12.55
N ALA A 53 -13.68 -16.07 11.80
CA ALA A 53 -13.49 -16.75 10.53
C ALA A 53 -13.58 -18.28 10.68
N GLN A 54 -14.56 -18.86 9.98
CA GLN A 54 -14.77 -20.32 9.92
C GLN A 54 -13.76 -21.01 9.00
N THR A 55 -13.22 -20.27 8.02
CA THR A 55 -12.24 -20.80 7.07
C THR A 55 -10.85 -20.29 7.40
N GLU A 56 -9.88 -21.20 7.35
CA GLU A 56 -8.46 -20.88 7.56
C GLU A 56 -8.00 -19.76 6.60
N CYS A 57 -8.42 -19.81 5.33
CA CYS A 57 -8.08 -18.78 4.35
C CYS A 57 -8.58 -17.38 4.78
N SER A 58 -9.83 -17.27 5.24
CA SER A 58 -10.38 -15.99 5.69
C SER A 58 -9.67 -15.47 6.95
N LYS A 59 -9.35 -16.36 7.90
CA LYS A 59 -8.60 -16.04 9.12
C LYS A 59 -7.23 -15.46 8.80
N TRP A 60 -6.43 -16.16 8.00
CA TRP A 60 -5.09 -15.72 7.65
C TRP A 60 -5.09 -14.47 6.76
N ARG A 61 -6.12 -14.29 5.92
CA ARG A 61 -6.38 -13.05 5.17
C ARG A 61 -6.88 -11.88 6.05
N ALA A 62 -7.36 -12.12 7.26
CA ALA A 62 -7.61 -11.03 8.19
C ALA A 62 -6.31 -10.66 8.91
N ILE A 63 -5.56 -11.67 9.36
CA ILE A 63 -4.29 -11.51 10.09
C ILE A 63 -3.26 -10.74 9.26
N GLN A 64 -2.98 -11.16 8.02
CA GLN A 64 -1.98 -10.44 7.19
C GLN A 64 -2.41 -8.98 6.92
N THR A 65 -3.72 -8.69 6.86
CA THR A 65 -4.27 -7.37 6.53
C THR A 65 -4.09 -6.47 7.73
N ILE A 66 -4.23 -7.02 8.94
CA ILE A 66 -3.91 -6.33 10.18
C ILE A 66 -2.44 -5.92 10.17
N PHE A 67 -1.52 -6.88 9.99
CA PHE A 67 -0.09 -6.63 10.15
C PHE A 67 0.54 -5.84 9.01
N TRP A 68 0.15 -6.09 7.77
CA TRP A 68 0.82 -5.52 6.59
C TRP A 68 0.11 -4.34 5.96
N GLN A 69 -1.11 -4.03 6.40
CA GLN A 69 -1.87 -2.86 5.93
C GLN A 69 -2.34 -2.00 7.10
N ALA A 70 -3.20 -2.52 7.97
CA ALA A 70 -3.86 -1.71 8.98
C ALA A 70 -2.89 -1.12 10.04
N LEU A 71 -1.92 -1.90 10.52
CA LEU A 71 -0.95 -1.43 11.52
C LEU A 71 0.00 -0.36 10.96
N PRO A 72 0.63 -0.54 9.78
CA PRO A 72 1.39 0.54 9.13
C PRO A 72 0.53 1.77 8.81
N GLU A 73 -0.74 1.58 8.43
CA GLU A 73 -1.66 2.70 8.22
C GLU A 73 -1.96 3.48 9.51
N LEU A 74 -2.04 2.79 10.66
CA LEU A 74 -2.28 3.38 11.97
C LEU A 74 -1.04 4.07 12.54
N SER A 75 0.17 3.54 12.28
CA SER A 75 1.42 4.12 12.80
C SER A 75 1.77 5.46 12.14
N THR A 76 1.42 5.65 10.86
CA THR A 76 1.66 6.90 10.13
C THR A 76 0.43 7.79 10.06
N TYR A 77 -0.46 7.67 11.05
CA TYR A 77 -1.74 8.35 11.03
C TYR A 77 -1.59 9.89 11.22
N SER A 78 -2.14 10.67 10.28
CA SER A 78 -2.14 12.14 10.28
C SER A 78 -3.08 12.67 9.20
N ALA A 79 -3.77 13.79 9.43
CA ALA A 79 -4.56 14.45 8.36
C ALA A 79 -3.66 14.91 7.19
N MET A 80 -2.39 15.21 7.46
CA MET A 80 -1.39 15.51 6.42
C MET A 80 -1.20 14.37 5.43
N ARG A 81 -1.52 13.13 5.82
CA ARG A 81 -1.44 11.96 4.94
C ARG A 81 -2.35 12.09 3.71
N LEU A 82 -3.39 12.94 3.75
CA LEU A 82 -4.20 13.22 2.56
C LEU A 82 -3.39 13.86 1.42
N LEU A 83 -2.27 14.52 1.73
CA LEU A 83 -1.31 15.02 0.72
C LEU A 83 -0.69 13.91 -0.12
N HIS A 84 -0.57 12.69 0.43
CA HIS A 84 -0.06 11.54 -0.32
C HIS A 84 -0.86 11.32 -1.61
N TYR A 85 -2.19 11.44 -1.54
CA TYR A 85 -3.07 11.25 -2.69
C TYR A 85 -2.95 12.37 -3.74
N ALA A 86 -2.39 13.51 -3.37
CA ALA A 86 -2.12 14.62 -4.26
C ALA A 86 -0.65 14.68 -4.73
N SER A 87 0.21 13.79 -4.23
CA SER A 87 1.61 13.72 -4.68
C SER A 87 1.66 13.34 -6.17
N PRO A 88 2.53 13.98 -6.99
CA PRO A 88 2.55 13.76 -8.44
C PRO A 88 2.73 12.29 -8.84
N SER A 89 3.59 11.55 -8.13
CA SER A 89 3.87 10.14 -8.42
C SER A 89 2.66 9.24 -8.17
N VAL A 90 1.95 9.43 -7.06
CA VAL A 90 0.75 8.67 -6.73
C VAL A 90 -0.41 9.06 -7.64
N LEU A 91 -0.57 10.36 -7.89
CA LEU A 91 -1.61 10.87 -8.78
C LEU A 91 -1.44 10.33 -10.20
N ALA A 92 -0.22 10.30 -10.73
CA ALA A 92 0.08 9.73 -12.04
C ALA A 92 -0.22 8.23 -12.11
N ALA A 93 0.20 7.46 -11.10
CA ALA A 93 -0.08 6.02 -11.04
C ALA A 93 -1.59 5.73 -10.96
N ASP A 94 -2.31 6.47 -10.12
CA ASP A 94 -3.77 6.34 -9.97
C ASP A 94 -4.52 6.80 -11.22
N PHE A 95 -4.04 7.86 -11.88
CA PHE A 95 -4.57 8.36 -13.14
C PHE A 95 -4.43 7.32 -14.25
N MET A 96 -3.24 6.75 -14.43
CA MET A 96 -3.00 5.70 -15.44
C MET A 96 -3.89 4.49 -15.19
N LYS A 97 -3.97 4.03 -13.93
CA LYS A 97 -4.86 2.94 -13.54
C LYS A 97 -6.33 3.25 -13.84
N PHE A 98 -6.77 4.48 -13.56
CA PHE A 98 -8.14 4.92 -13.84
C PHE A 98 -8.42 4.96 -15.36
N VAL A 99 -7.48 5.47 -16.17
CA VAL A 99 -7.59 5.50 -17.63
C VAL A 99 -7.72 4.08 -18.18
N THR A 100 -6.80 3.17 -17.85
CA THR A 100 -6.84 1.78 -18.31
C THR A 100 -8.14 1.08 -17.92
N TYR A 101 -8.60 1.26 -16.67
CA TYR A 101 -9.85 0.67 -16.20
C TYR A 101 -11.09 1.25 -16.88
N SER A 102 -11.08 2.56 -17.15
CA SER A 102 -12.20 3.26 -17.79
C SER A 102 -12.40 2.80 -19.24
N GLN A 103 -11.29 2.55 -19.96
CA GLN A 103 -11.31 2.08 -21.34
C GLN A 103 -11.83 0.64 -21.47
N SER A 104 -11.53 -0.23 -20.50
CA SER A 104 -11.97 -1.63 -20.56
C SER A 104 -13.42 -1.82 -20.13
N ARG A 105 -13.88 -1.11 -19.09
CA ARG A 105 -15.15 -1.42 -18.41
C ARG A 105 -16.36 -0.63 -18.95
N TRP A 106 -16.16 0.58 -19.47
CA TRP A 106 -17.25 1.54 -19.71
C TRP A 106 -17.40 1.98 -21.17
N LYS A 107 -17.05 1.09 -22.11
CA LYS A 107 -17.36 1.31 -23.53
C LYS A 107 -18.87 1.47 -23.70
N GLY A 108 -19.32 2.63 -24.19
CA GLY A 108 -20.72 2.92 -24.54
C GLY A 108 -21.54 3.73 -23.52
N GLN A 109 -20.98 4.18 -22.40
CA GLN A 109 -21.71 4.96 -21.37
C GLN A 109 -20.99 6.28 -20.99
N PRO A 110 -21.07 7.33 -21.82
CA PRO A 110 -20.28 8.56 -21.64
C PRO A 110 -20.65 9.34 -20.37
N CYS A 111 -21.93 9.34 -19.96
CA CYS A 111 -22.37 10.05 -18.76
C CYS A 111 -21.78 9.42 -17.48
N LEU A 112 -21.76 8.09 -17.38
CA LEU A 112 -21.14 7.41 -16.24
C LEU A 112 -19.62 7.65 -16.21
N LEU A 113 -18.96 7.62 -17.37
CA LEU A 113 -17.54 7.94 -17.48
C LEU A 113 -17.25 9.35 -16.95
N ALA A 114 -18.00 10.36 -17.40
CA ALA A 114 -17.86 11.74 -16.94
C ALA A 114 -18.08 11.88 -15.43
N CYS A 115 -19.12 11.23 -14.88
CA CYS A 115 -19.38 11.24 -13.45
C CYS A 115 -18.23 10.61 -12.63
N LYS A 116 -17.62 9.52 -13.12
CA LYS A 116 -16.48 8.88 -12.46
C LYS A 116 -15.21 9.74 -12.52
N TRP A 117 -14.95 10.40 -13.66
CA TRP A 117 -13.87 11.38 -13.80
C TRP A 117 -14.05 12.55 -12.84
N PHE A 118 -15.25 13.13 -12.82
CA PHE A 118 -15.58 14.22 -11.92
C PHE A 118 -15.36 13.81 -10.46
N LYS A 119 -15.86 12.64 -10.06
CA LYS A 119 -15.63 12.09 -8.72
C LYS A 119 -14.13 11.96 -8.42
N PHE A 120 -13.34 11.41 -9.34
CA PHE A 120 -11.89 11.26 -9.17
C PHE A 120 -11.23 12.62 -8.92
N ILE A 121 -11.47 13.61 -9.78
CA ILE A 121 -10.88 14.95 -9.65
C ILE A 121 -11.30 15.61 -8.33
N VAL A 122 -12.60 15.62 -8.02
CA VAL A 122 -13.12 16.25 -6.80
C VAL A 122 -12.49 15.63 -5.55
N THR A 123 -12.38 14.30 -5.50
CA THR A 123 -11.74 13.63 -4.35
C THR A 123 -10.27 14.03 -4.18
N ARG A 124 -9.52 14.23 -5.27
CA ARG A 124 -8.09 14.62 -5.21
C ARG A 124 -7.92 16.07 -4.79
N CYS A 125 -8.72 16.98 -5.35
CA CYS A 125 -8.74 18.38 -4.93
C CYS A 125 -9.12 18.50 -3.45
N PHE A 126 -10.12 17.74 -3.00
CA PHE A 126 -10.51 17.70 -1.59
C PHE A 126 -9.38 17.22 -0.68
N CYS A 127 -8.70 16.12 -1.03
CA CYS A 127 -7.55 15.61 -0.27
C CYS A 127 -6.40 16.63 -0.23
N LEU A 128 -6.13 17.31 -1.35
CA LEU A 128 -5.09 18.35 -1.43
C LEU A 128 -5.41 19.51 -0.51
N VAL A 129 -6.63 20.05 -0.57
CA VAL A 129 -7.04 21.21 0.24
C VAL A 129 -6.96 20.90 1.73
N ILE A 130 -7.54 19.78 2.18
CA ILE A 130 -7.51 19.41 3.61
C ILE A 130 -6.10 19.06 4.07
N GLY A 131 -5.35 18.31 3.25
CA GLY A 131 -3.97 17.95 3.56
C GLY A 131 -3.06 19.17 3.69
N MET A 132 -3.20 20.15 2.80
CA MET A 132 -2.45 21.40 2.84
C MET A 132 -2.82 22.25 4.05
N ASP A 133 -4.11 22.35 4.39
CA ASP A 133 -4.56 23.07 5.57
C ASP A 133 -4.01 22.47 6.87
N ALA A 134 -4.07 21.14 7.00
CA ALA A 134 -3.47 20.41 8.11
C ALA A 134 -1.96 20.63 8.20
N TYR A 135 -1.27 20.66 7.05
CA TYR A 135 0.17 20.93 6.97
C TYR A 135 0.51 22.34 7.45
N VAL A 136 -0.20 23.37 6.96
CA VAL A 136 0.04 24.78 7.34
C VAL A 136 -0.17 25.01 8.83
N VAL A 137 -1.23 24.42 9.42
CA VAL A 137 -1.47 24.56 10.86
C VAL A 137 -0.38 23.89 11.69
N LYS A 138 0.07 22.69 11.31
CA LYS A 138 1.17 22.02 11.99
C LYS A 138 2.50 22.74 11.81
N LEU A 139 2.75 23.32 10.63
CA LEU A 139 3.93 24.15 10.35
C LEU A 139 3.92 25.42 11.21
N THR A 140 2.77 26.09 11.34
CA THR A 140 2.64 27.28 12.18
C THR A 140 2.86 26.96 13.66
N ALA A 141 2.36 25.80 14.13
CA ALA A 141 2.61 25.31 15.49
C ALA A 141 4.10 24.99 15.72
N PHE A 142 4.78 24.48 14.69
CA PHE A 142 6.22 24.24 14.70
C PHE A 142 7.01 25.56 14.77
N GLU A 143 6.69 26.55 13.93
CA GLU A 143 7.34 27.87 13.93
C GLU A 143 7.19 28.59 15.27
N GLY A 144 5.99 28.56 15.87
CA GLY A 144 5.76 29.12 17.21
C GLY A 144 6.63 28.48 18.29
N THR A 145 7.00 27.20 18.13
CA THR A 145 7.93 26.52 19.03
C THR A 145 9.38 26.94 18.77
N LEU A 146 9.75 27.20 17.51
CA LEU A 146 11.10 27.59 17.08
C LEU A 146 11.46 29.03 17.52
N SER A 147 10.53 29.98 17.40
CA SER A 147 10.74 31.37 17.82
C SER A 147 11.01 31.51 19.33
N TYR A 148 10.65 30.50 20.13
CA TYR A 148 10.88 30.46 21.57
C TYR A 148 12.20 29.73 21.95
N ILE A 149 13.10 29.47 21.00
CA ILE A 149 14.39 28.78 21.25
C ILE A 149 15.53 29.75 21.56
N ASP A 150 15.33 31.06 21.45
CA ASP A 150 16.38 32.06 21.76
C ASP A 150 16.76 32.11 23.27
N ASP A 151 15.96 31.50 24.14
CA ASP A 151 16.34 31.22 25.53
C ASP A 151 17.20 29.95 25.61
N LYS A 152 18.44 30.10 26.11
CA LYS A 152 19.56 29.12 26.15
C LYS A 152 19.27 27.71 26.73
N ASN A 153 18.05 27.42 27.16
CA ASN A 153 17.65 26.10 27.65
C ASN A 153 16.77 25.39 26.61
N ILE A 154 17.39 24.69 25.66
CA ILE A 154 16.70 23.72 24.80
C ILE A 154 16.16 22.63 25.71
N THR A 155 14.87 22.70 26.02
CA THR A 155 14.18 21.66 26.77
C THR A 155 14.02 20.42 25.90
N ASP A 156 14.35 19.22 26.39
CA ASP A 156 14.19 17.94 25.66
C ASP A 156 12.80 17.76 25.03
N LYS A 157 11.76 18.32 25.66
CA LYS A 157 10.38 18.33 25.15
C LYS A 157 10.20 19.10 23.83
N LYS A 158 10.99 20.16 23.59
CA LYS A 158 10.95 20.94 22.34
C LYS A 158 11.55 20.09 21.20
N LEU A 159 12.72 19.49 21.44
CA LEU A 159 13.37 18.60 20.48
C LEU A 159 12.49 17.41 20.12
N LEU A 160 11.87 16.76 21.11
CA LEU A 160 10.97 15.63 20.87
C LEU A 160 9.78 16.01 19.97
N ARG A 161 9.18 17.19 20.17
CA ARG A 161 8.08 17.67 19.30
C ARG A 161 8.53 17.92 17.86
N GLN A 162 9.74 18.45 17.67
CA GLN A 162 10.30 18.66 16.33
C GLN A 162 10.60 17.33 15.62
N VAL A 163 11.18 16.37 16.35
CA VAL A 163 11.42 15.02 15.84
C VAL A 163 10.10 14.33 15.48
N MET A 164 9.07 14.44 16.33
CA MET A 164 7.73 13.91 16.02
C MET A 164 7.14 14.55 14.76
N PHE A 165 7.25 15.87 14.59
CA PHE A 165 6.79 16.54 13.38
C PHE A 165 7.55 16.08 12.13
N LEU A 166 8.87 15.92 12.23
CA LEU A 166 9.69 15.37 11.13
C LEU A 166 9.26 13.95 10.76
N VAL A 167 9.04 13.08 11.76
CA VAL A 167 8.53 11.72 11.55
C VAL A 167 7.15 11.77 10.89
N GLN A 168 6.29 12.72 11.25
CA GLN A 168 4.99 12.89 10.59
C GLN A 168 5.12 13.30 9.13
N ILE A 169 6.05 14.22 8.79
CA ILE A 169 6.30 14.63 7.39
C ILE A 169 6.86 13.46 6.59
N LEU A 170 7.86 12.74 7.11
CA LEU A 170 8.42 11.55 6.48
C LEU A 170 7.33 10.48 6.27
N GLY A 171 6.41 10.35 7.22
CA GLY A 171 5.26 9.45 7.15
C GLY A 171 4.18 9.83 6.14
N ILE A 172 4.22 11.04 5.53
CA ILE A 172 3.28 11.41 4.45
C ILE A 172 3.52 10.53 3.22
N VAL A 173 4.78 10.22 2.91
CA VAL A 173 5.13 9.40 1.74
C VAL A 173 5.34 7.96 2.19
N GLN A 174 4.33 7.11 1.98
CA GLN A 174 4.40 5.68 2.31
C GLN A 174 5.16 4.91 1.22
N LEU A 175 6.48 5.12 1.16
CA LEU A 175 7.35 4.46 0.20
C LEU A 175 7.25 2.93 0.28
N ASP A 176 7.16 2.38 1.49
CA ASP A 176 7.13 0.92 1.72
C ASP A 176 5.96 0.25 1.00
N ILE A 177 4.77 0.84 1.06
CA ILE A 177 3.57 0.30 0.39
C ILE A 177 3.75 0.38 -1.13
N PHE A 178 4.36 1.46 -1.62
CA PHE A 178 4.59 1.65 -3.06
C PHE A 178 5.63 0.65 -3.59
N VAL A 179 6.78 0.52 -2.92
CA VAL A 179 7.84 -0.43 -3.30
C VAL A 179 7.31 -1.86 -3.25
N ARG A 180 6.61 -2.22 -2.17
CA ARG A 180 5.95 -3.52 -2.02
C ARG A 180 4.96 -3.79 -3.16
N ASN A 181 4.10 -2.81 -3.49
CA ASN A 181 3.14 -2.97 -4.58
C ASN A 181 3.84 -3.15 -5.94
N ARG A 182 4.91 -2.41 -6.22
CA ARG A 182 5.70 -2.58 -7.45
C ARG A 182 6.34 -3.95 -7.53
N LEU A 183 6.93 -4.41 -6.43
CA LEU A 183 7.55 -5.73 -6.34
C LEU A 183 6.54 -6.86 -6.58
N PHE A 184 5.34 -6.71 -6.00
CA PHE A 184 4.24 -7.64 -6.25
C PHE A 184 3.73 -7.60 -7.68
N THR A 185 3.62 -6.42 -8.30
CA THR A 185 3.24 -6.31 -9.72
C THR A 185 4.28 -6.96 -10.61
N PHE A 186 5.57 -6.83 -10.30
CA PHE A 186 6.65 -7.47 -11.05
C PHE A 186 6.57 -9.00 -11.00
N ILE A 187 6.27 -9.57 -9.83
CA ILE A 187 6.26 -11.04 -9.66
C ILE A 187 4.96 -11.67 -10.15
N PHE A 188 3.82 -11.06 -9.81
CA PHE A 188 2.52 -11.65 -10.10
C PHE A 188 1.89 -11.14 -11.40
N GLY A 189 2.35 -10.00 -11.93
CA GLY A 189 1.80 -9.39 -13.16
C GLY A 189 2.52 -9.82 -14.45
N GLY A 190 3.58 -10.62 -14.35
CA GLY A 190 4.29 -11.17 -15.50
C GLY A 190 4.88 -10.09 -16.43
N GLU A 191 4.90 -10.39 -17.73
CA GLU A 191 5.47 -9.55 -18.79
C GLU A 191 4.77 -8.19 -18.93
N ASP A 192 3.45 -8.16 -18.75
CA ASP A 192 2.65 -6.94 -18.95
C ASP A 192 2.80 -5.92 -17.83
N ALA A 193 3.38 -6.29 -16.68
CA ALA A 193 3.48 -5.47 -15.48
C ALA A 193 2.13 -4.86 -15.02
N VAL A 194 1.01 -5.52 -15.33
CA VAL A 194 -0.35 -5.09 -14.96
C VAL A 194 -1.04 -6.19 -14.18
N LEU A 195 -1.25 -5.97 -12.88
CA LEU A 195 -1.85 -6.96 -12.01
C LEU A 195 -3.37 -7.12 -12.25
N GLN A 196 -3.75 -8.19 -12.93
CA GLN A 196 -5.12 -8.58 -13.25
C GLN A 196 -5.92 -9.00 -11.99
N PRO A 197 -7.26 -9.04 -12.04
CA PRO A 197 -8.08 -9.41 -10.88
C PRO A 197 -7.79 -10.83 -10.33
N HIS A 198 -7.49 -11.78 -11.21
CA HIS A 198 -7.18 -13.14 -10.81
C HIS A 198 -5.79 -13.24 -10.16
N GLU A 199 -4.78 -12.54 -10.71
CA GLU A 199 -3.43 -12.41 -10.11
C GLU A 199 -3.46 -11.69 -8.76
N LYS A 200 -4.34 -10.70 -8.56
CA LYS A 200 -4.59 -10.09 -7.24
C LYS A 200 -5.09 -11.10 -6.22
N THR A 201 -5.92 -12.04 -6.67
CA THR A 201 -6.42 -13.11 -5.80
C THR A 201 -5.31 -14.08 -5.46
N LEU A 202 -4.49 -14.47 -6.44
CA LEU A 202 -3.31 -15.31 -6.23
C LEU A 202 -2.33 -14.68 -5.25
N LYS A 203 -2.01 -13.39 -5.43
CA LYS A 203 -1.20 -12.60 -4.50
C LYS A 203 -1.78 -12.65 -3.08
N ALA A 204 -3.08 -12.38 -2.92
CA ALA A 204 -3.72 -12.38 -1.60
C ALA A 204 -3.69 -13.76 -0.94
N VAL A 205 -3.87 -14.83 -1.72
CA VAL A 205 -3.74 -16.22 -1.23
C VAL A 205 -2.31 -16.49 -0.80
N TRP A 206 -1.32 -16.16 -1.62
CA TRP A 206 0.10 -16.28 -1.27
C TRP A 206 0.45 -15.53 0.02
N GLU A 207 0.04 -14.28 0.15
CA GLU A 207 0.26 -13.45 1.35
C GLU A 207 -0.33 -14.11 2.61
N SER A 208 -1.55 -14.66 2.51
CA SER A 208 -2.20 -15.36 3.62
C SER A 208 -1.52 -16.69 3.98
N MET A 209 -1.03 -17.44 2.98
CA MET A 209 -0.27 -18.68 3.22
C MET A 209 1.07 -18.38 3.90
N LEU A 210 1.76 -17.32 3.47
CA LEU A 210 3.01 -16.90 4.10
C LEU A 210 2.78 -16.50 5.57
N ALA A 211 1.74 -15.71 5.84
CA ALA A 211 1.37 -15.36 7.21
C ALA A 211 1.10 -16.63 8.05
N ARG A 212 0.36 -17.60 7.52
CA ARG A 212 0.13 -18.89 8.18
C ARG A 212 1.43 -19.62 8.49
N GLU A 213 2.37 -19.65 7.54
CA GLU A 213 3.61 -20.39 7.68
C GLU A 213 4.53 -19.77 8.74
N ILE A 214 4.63 -18.43 8.78
CA ILE A 214 5.36 -17.69 9.83
C ILE A 214 4.82 -18.03 11.24
N TRP A 215 3.50 -18.20 11.36
CA TRP A 215 2.86 -18.58 12.63
C TRP A 215 2.99 -20.06 12.98
N LYS A 216 3.15 -20.95 12.00
CA LYS A 216 3.38 -22.38 12.24
C LYS A 216 4.83 -22.68 12.65
N GLN A 217 5.80 -21.98 12.04
CA GLN A 217 7.23 -22.28 12.22
C GLN A 217 7.86 -21.60 13.45
N HIS A 218 7.21 -20.57 14.01
CA HIS A 218 7.78 -19.77 15.09
C HIS A 218 6.85 -19.66 16.29
N THR A 219 7.42 -19.35 17.45
CA THR A 219 6.62 -19.05 18.66
C THR A 219 5.84 -17.76 18.48
N CYS A 220 4.70 -17.61 19.17
CA CYS A 220 3.80 -16.46 19.02
C CYS A 220 4.51 -15.10 19.01
N LEU A 221 5.41 -14.83 19.96
CA LEU A 221 6.14 -13.56 20.03
C LEU A 221 7.11 -13.36 18.86
N ARG A 222 7.75 -14.44 18.40
CA ARG A 222 8.67 -14.40 17.27
C ARG A 222 7.90 -14.21 15.96
N SER A 223 6.76 -14.88 15.78
CA SER A 223 5.86 -14.66 14.64
C SER A 223 5.34 -13.22 14.62
N LEU A 224 4.96 -12.66 15.78
CA LEU A 224 4.55 -11.27 15.90
C LEU A 224 5.67 -10.33 15.45
N ALA A 225 6.88 -10.51 15.98
CA ALA A 225 8.04 -9.70 15.62
C ALA A 225 8.33 -9.77 14.11
N ILE A 226 8.33 -10.98 13.52
CA ILE A 226 8.53 -11.17 12.08
C ILE A 226 7.41 -10.50 11.28
N MET A 227 6.14 -10.67 11.65
CA MET A 227 5.01 -10.06 10.93
C MET A 227 5.05 -8.53 10.96
N LEU A 228 5.51 -7.94 12.07
CA LEU A 228 5.67 -6.49 12.24
C LEU A 228 6.91 -5.95 11.49
N SER A 229 8.00 -6.72 11.46
CA SER A 229 9.24 -6.32 10.79
C SER A 229 9.31 -6.72 9.31
N PHE A 230 8.29 -7.43 8.79
CA PHE A 230 8.31 -7.97 7.43
C PHE A 230 8.36 -6.84 6.40
N SER A 231 9.47 -6.78 5.67
CA SER A 231 9.79 -5.74 4.70
C SER A 231 9.83 -6.28 3.26
N ASP A 232 10.01 -5.39 2.28
CA ASP A 232 10.27 -5.77 0.89
C ASP A 232 11.59 -6.54 0.72
N VAL A 233 12.60 -6.25 1.56
CA VAL A 233 13.89 -6.97 1.57
C VAL A 233 13.70 -8.44 1.97
N ASP A 234 12.88 -8.72 2.99
CA ASP A 234 12.59 -10.09 3.41
C ASP A 234 11.87 -10.86 2.30
N PHE A 235 10.92 -10.19 1.66
CA PHE A 235 10.21 -10.74 0.52
C PHE A 235 11.18 -11.04 -0.65
N GLN A 236 12.13 -10.15 -0.99
CA GLN A 236 13.12 -10.42 -2.04
C GLN A 236 13.98 -11.64 -1.72
N LYS A 237 14.40 -11.80 -0.46
CA LYS A 237 15.17 -12.97 -0.01
C LYS A 237 14.38 -14.27 -0.15
N LEU A 238 13.07 -14.25 0.10
CA LEU A 238 12.20 -15.42 -0.08
C LEU A 238 12.15 -15.86 -1.55
N VAL A 239 12.13 -14.92 -2.49
CA VAL A 239 12.03 -15.22 -3.93
C VAL A 239 13.37 -15.68 -4.53
N LEU A 240 14.51 -15.19 -4.04
CA LEU A 240 15.82 -15.49 -4.63
C LEU A 240 16.44 -16.82 -4.18
N ASN A 241 16.03 -17.37 -3.03
CA ASN A 241 16.69 -18.52 -2.40
C ASN A 241 16.37 -19.90 -3.02
N GLU A 242 15.56 -19.99 -4.07
CA GLU A 242 15.20 -21.28 -4.67
C GLU A 242 16.37 -21.99 -5.39
N ARG A 243 17.46 -21.29 -5.73
CA ARG A 243 18.56 -21.85 -6.56
C ARG A 243 19.79 -22.34 -5.79
N SER A 244 19.96 -21.96 -4.53
CA SER A 244 21.17 -22.24 -3.75
C SER A 244 21.28 -23.71 -3.28
N HIS A 245 20.17 -24.45 -3.34
CA HIS A 245 20.09 -25.86 -2.95
C HIS A 245 19.98 -26.82 -4.14
N ALA A 246 20.25 -26.36 -5.36
CA ALA A 246 20.63 -27.28 -6.44
C ALA A 246 22.00 -27.87 -6.06
N THR A 247 21.95 -28.91 -5.24
CA THR A 247 23.02 -29.79 -4.83
C THR A 247 23.95 -29.95 -6.02
N LYS A 248 25.18 -29.44 -5.92
CA LYS A 248 26.27 -29.94 -6.76
C LYS A 248 26.15 -31.46 -6.61
N PRO A 249 25.86 -32.25 -7.67
CA PRO A 249 26.01 -33.68 -7.57
C PRO A 249 27.43 -33.88 -7.06
N ASP A 250 27.53 -34.55 -5.92
CA ASP A 250 28.77 -34.81 -5.23
C ASP A 250 29.61 -35.66 -6.20
N GLY A 251 30.35 -34.98 -7.06
CA GLY A 251 31.23 -35.52 -8.06
C GLY A 251 32.50 -36.01 -7.39
N SER A 252 32.35 -36.82 -6.35
CA SER A 252 33.37 -37.77 -5.94
C SER A 252 33.27 -38.97 -6.88
N GLY A 253 33.86 -38.85 -8.07
CA GLY A 253 34.20 -40.01 -8.89
C GLY A 253 34.03 -39.84 -10.40
N VAL A 254 35.00 -39.20 -11.05
CA VAL A 254 35.47 -39.48 -12.42
C VAL A 254 36.95 -39.07 -12.44
N ILE A 255 37.91 -39.95 -12.13
CA ILE A 255 38.68 -40.77 -13.10
C ILE A 255 38.67 -40.19 -14.51
N GLU A 256 39.72 -39.43 -14.76
CA GLU A 256 40.36 -39.14 -16.02
C GLU A 256 40.31 -40.33 -17.00
N SER A 257 39.58 -40.18 -18.09
CA SER A 257 39.90 -40.85 -19.34
C SER A 257 39.29 -40.05 -20.49
N ASP A 258 40.22 -39.47 -21.23
CA ASP A 258 40.12 -38.89 -22.56
C ASP A 258 39.14 -39.63 -23.47
N GLU A 259 38.30 -38.87 -24.18
CA GLU A 259 37.86 -39.24 -25.52
C GLU A 259 37.53 -37.97 -26.32
N GLU A 260 38.42 -37.69 -27.27
CA GLU A 260 38.20 -36.81 -28.42
C GLU A 260 37.19 -37.47 -29.36
N GLU A 261 36.16 -36.73 -29.77
CA GLU A 261 35.44 -36.90 -31.05
C GLU A 261 34.52 -35.67 -31.20
N SER A 262 34.89 -34.63 -31.94
CA SER A 262 34.84 -34.47 -33.40
C SER A 262 33.45 -34.60 -34.04
N SER A 263 32.99 -33.46 -34.59
CA SER A 263 32.28 -33.30 -35.86
C SER A 263 30.78 -33.62 -35.98
N ASP A 264 30.16 -32.76 -36.81
CA ASP A 264 28.83 -32.81 -37.44
C ASP A 264 27.60 -32.68 -36.53
N GLY A 265 26.70 -31.71 -36.70
CA GLY A 265 26.20 -31.16 -37.96
C GLY A 265 24.85 -31.81 -38.27
N SER A 266 23.74 -31.20 -37.82
CA SER A 266 22.44 -31.40 -38.49
C SER A 266 21.39 -30.43 -37.98
N SER A 267 20.94 -29.59 -38.90
CA SER A 267 19.72 -28.80 -38.87
C SER A 267 18.47 -29.68 -38.82
N ALA A 268 17.60 -29.45 -37.83
CA ALA A 268 16.22 -29.92 -37.86
C ALA A 268 15.28 -28.89 -37.19
N GLN A 269 14.40 -28.30 -37.99
CA GLN A 269 13.17 -27.65 -37.54
C GLN A 269 12.26 -28.69 -36.86
N PRO A 270 11.39 -28.23 -35.95
CA PRO A 270 10.06 -28.82 -35.85
C PRO A 270 8.97 -27.75 -35.97
N ASP A 271 8.26 -27.85 -37.09
CA ASP A 271 6.81 -27.91 -37.24
C ASP A 271 5.90 -27.22 -36.20
N GLU A 272 5.08 -26.33 -36.77
CA GLU A 272 3.84 -25.77 -36.23
C GLU A 272 2.90 -26.87 -35.71
N GLU A 273 2.68 -26.93 -34.40
CA GLU A 273 1.55 -27.64 -33.81
C GLU A 273 0.44 -26.64 -33.46
N SER A 274 -0.51 -26.52 -34.39
CA SER A 274 -1.79 -25.83 -34.24
C SER A 274 -2.66 -26.51 -33.18
N GLY A 275 -2.49 -26.09 -31.93
CA GLY A 275 -3.34 -26.47 -30.81
C GLY A 275 -4.59 -25.60 -30.74
N ALA A 276 -5.69 -26.06 -31.35
CA ALA A 276 -7.02 -25.48 -31.18
C ALA A 276 -7.46 -25.61 -29.71
N ALA A 277 -7.64 -24.47 -29.05
CA ALA A 277 -8.16 -24.40 -27.68
C ALA A 277 -9.64 -24.86 -27.63
N PRO A 278 -10.01 -25.79 -26.72
CA PRO A 278 -11.40 -26.17 -26.53
C PRO A 278 -12.18 -25.05 -25.81
N ALA A 279 -13.38 -24.77 -26.31
CA ALA A 279 -14.31 -23.78 -25.79
C ALA A 279 -14.71 -24.08 -24.33
N PRO A 280 -14.84 -23.06 -23.46
CA PRO A 280 -15.32 -23.25 -22.09
C PRO A 280 -16.82 -23.57 -22.07
N ALA A 281 -17.14 -24.69 -21.41
CA ALA A 281 -18.49 -25.15 -21.14
C ALA A 281 -19.30 -24.10 -20.36
N ALA A 282 -20.52 -23.85 -20.84
CA ALA A 282 -21.50 -22.99 -20.19
C ALA A 282 -21.94 -23.58 -18.84
N VAL A 283 -21.81 -22.78 -17.78
CA VAL A 283 -22.38 -23.07 -16.47
C VAL A 283 -23.87 -22.66 -16.50
N PRO A 284 -24.81 -23.56 -16.14
CA PRO A 284 -26.23 -23.21 -16.07
C PRO A 284 -26.48 -22.24 -14.91
N ALA A 285 -27.24 -21.18 -15.21
CA ALA A 285 -27.75 -20.24 -14.21
C ALA A 285 -28.78 -20.95 -13.31
N ALA A 286 -28.60 -20.80 -12.00
CA ALA A 286 -29.59 -21.07 -10.97
C ALA A 286 -30.01 -19.75 -10.32
#